data_AF-A0A562E1T2-F1
#
_entry.id   AF-A0A562E1T2-F1
#
_cell.length_a   1.000
_cell.length_b   1.000
_cell.length_c   1.000
_cell.angle_alpha   90.00
_cell.angle_beta   90.00
_cell.angle_gamma   90.00
#
_symmetry.space_group_name_H-M   'P 1'
#
loop_
_entity.id
_entity.type
_entity.pdbx_description
1 polymer ?
#
loop_
_entity_poly.entity_id
_entity_poly.type
_entity_poly.pdbx_seq_one_letter_code
_entity_poly.pdbx_strand_id
1 'polypeptide(L)'
;MSEFTTELAETTAAIIEHVGVDPATPADGMSGALWTQLVDGGFVTVGVPEAAGGGGATLGDALAVVTTAARHGAVVPLVEHGILAAWLAATAGHELTAEIATAARGDGRCSIHRRGDTLLFDGTVTDVPYAADADTLVVILPPENGADGSSVAVVSMSGGGADVSAETDLTGVSYADIVFRDAPVVFHGSSPVPLTEFRHRGALAYAAATAAAATAVRDHTVRYASERLQFGRPIAKFQAVQQQLAQLAARTTMMEIAVDSAIATHDDPEIGPLTTAAAKVVTAMSAHSVAAAGHQIHGAIGTTSEHHLGRFTTALWSGRDRFGSEQLWAEDLASRILDDGIDVWDVVTGTRTEHDSASTAYRSPA
;
A
#
# COMPACT_ATOMS: atom_id res chain seq x y z
N MET A 1 -10.33 -5.23 16.11
CA MET A 1 -11.13 -4.47 15.13
C MET A 1 -12.35 -3.92 15.84
N SER A 2 -12.75 -2.68 15.52
CA SER A 2 -13.98 -2.09 16.07
C SER A 2 -15.21 -2.61 15.31
N GLU A 3 -16.40 -2.38 15.87
CA GLU A 3 -17.68 -2.67 15.18
C GLU A 3 -17.78 -1.86 13.88
N PHE A 4 -17.40 -0.58 13.91
CA PHE A 4 -17.37 0.31 12.74
C PHE A 4 -16.43 -0.19 11.64
N THR A 5 -15.22 -0.63 11.99
CA THR A 5 -14.26 -1.22 11.03
C THR A 5 -14.87 -2.43 10.32
N THR A 6 -15.66 -3.23 11.04
CA THR A 6 -16.32 -4.43 10.49
C THR A 6 -17.44 -4.05 9.53
N GLU A 7 -18.28 -3.07 9.91
CA GLU A 7 -19.36 -2.55 9.05
C GLU A 7 -18.81 -1.93 7.75
N LEU A 8 -17.69 -1.19 7.83
CA LEU A 8 -17.00 -0.66 6.65
C LEU A 8 -16.55 -1.76 5.70
N ALA A 9 -15.95 -2.82 6.23
CA ALA A 9 -15.49 -3.96 5.43
C ALA A 9 -16.67 -4.70 4.78
N GLU A 10 -17.74 -4.97 5.53
CA GLU A 10 -18.95 -5.64 5.02
C GLU A 10 -19.63 -4.80 3.93
N THR A 11 -19.75 -3.49 4.14
CA THR A 11 -20.37 -2.59 3.15
C THR A 11 -19.52 -2.47 1.90
N THR A 12 -18.19 -2.35 2.05
CA THR A 12 -17.26 -2.34 0.92
C THR A 12 -17.37 -3.63 0.11
N ALA A 13 -17.43 -4.79 0.77
CA ALA A 13 -17.61 -6.08 0.10
C ALA A 13 -18.94 -6.14 -0.66
N ALA A 14 -20.04 -5.68 -0.05
CA ALA A 14 -21.35 -5.64 -0.70
C ALA A 14 -21.38 -4.75 -1.95
N ILE A 15 -20.70 -3.59 -1.91
CA ILE A 15 -20.55 -2.72 -3.10
C ILE A 15 -19.79 -3.45 -4.20
N ILE A 16 -18.66 -4.10 -3.86
CA ILE A 16 -17.84 -4.84 -4.84
C ILE A 16 -18.61 -6.02 -5.43
N GLU A 17 -19.35 -6.77 -4.62
CA GLU A 17 -20.19 -7.89 -5.09
C GLU A 17 -21.32 -7.42 -6.01
N HIS A 18 -21.89 -6.24 -5.72
CA HIS A 18 -22.95 -5.66 -6.54
C HIS A 18 -22.45 -5.19 -7.91
N VAL A 19 -21.31 -4.50 -7.95
CA VAL A 19 -20.73 -3.95 -9.18
C VAL A 19 -19.99 -5.01 -9.99
N GLY A 20 -19.31 -5.93 -9.29
CA GLY A 20 -18.38 -6.89 -9.87
C GLY A 20 -16.97 -6.34 -10.08
N VAL A 21 -16.03 -7.26 -10.33
CA VAL A 21 -14.65 -6.98 -10.70
C VAL A 21 -14.32 -7.63 -12.03
N ASP A 22 -13.34 -7.06 -12.74
CA ASP A 22 -12.83 -7.65 -13.98
C ASP A 22 -12.22 -9.04 -13.69
N PRO A 23 -12.73 -10.11 -14.33
CA PRO A 23 -12.20 -11.45 -14.15
C PRO A 23 -10.81 -11.66 -14.77
N ALA A 24 -10.37 -10.78 -15.68
CA ALA A 24 -9.12 -10.94 -16.41
C ALA A 24 -7.87 -10.82 -15.53
N THR A 25 -6.80 -11.47 -15.98
CA THR A 25 -5.45 -11.33 -15.41
C THR A 25 -4.43 -11.15 -16.55
N PRO A 26 -3.77 -9.98 -16.67
CA PRO A 26 -4.01 -8.75 -15.88
C PRO A 26 -5.42 -8.18 -16.10
N ALA A 27 -5.84 -7.24 -15.25
CA ALA A 27 -7.05 -6.46 -15.53
C ALA A 27 -6.87 -5.65 -16.83
N ASP A 28 -7.98 -5.32 -17.49
CA ASP A 28 -7.99 -4.37 -18.61
C ASP A 28 -7.70 -2.92 -18.15
N GLY A 29 -7.79 -2.65 -16.84
CA GLY A 29 -7.51 -1.37 -16.23
C GLY A 29 -8.21 -1.18 -14.89
N MET A 30 -8.27 0.07 -14.44
CA MET A 30 -9.06 0.48 -13.28
C MET A 30 -10.57 0.30 -13.53
N SER A 31 -11.30 -0.17 -12.51
CA SER A 31 -12.76 -0.25 -12.58
C SER A 31 -13.39 1.11 -12.30
N GLY A 32 -13.72 1.87 -13.35
CA GLY A 32 -14.40 3.17 -13.23
C GLY A 32 -15.77 3.07 -12.55
N ALA A 33 -16.57 2.04 -12.86
CA ALA A 33 -17.89 1.85 -12.24
C ALA A 33 -17.80 1.60 -10.73
N LEU A 34 -16.84 0.76 -10.30
CA LEU A 34 -16.62 0.52 -8.87
C LEU A 34 -16.09 1.77 -8.18
N TRP A 35 -15.17 2.48 -8.83
CA TRP A 35 -14.66 3.76 -8.31
C TRP A 35 -15.80 4.75 -8.05
N THR A 36 -16.68 4.98 -9.02
CA THR A 36 -17.84 5.87 -8.85
C THR A 36 -18.70 5.48 -7.64
N GLN A 37 -19.01 4.20 -7.47
CA GLN A 37 -19.81 3.75 -6.31
C GLN A 37 -19.10 3.95 -4.97
N LEU A 38 -17.78 3.75 -4.92
CA LEU A 38 -16.99 4.00 -3.72
C LEU A 38 -16.88 5.48 -3.39
N VAL A 39 -16.77 6.34 -4.41
CA VAL A 39 -16.78 7.81 -4.28
C VAL A 39 -18.14 8.28 -3.75
N ASP A 40 -19.24 7.86 -4.39
CA ASP A 40 -20.60 8.22 -3.99
C ASP A 40 -20.93 7.79 -2.55
N GLY A 41 -20.36 6.66 -2.11
CA GLY A 41 -20.48 6.16 -0.75
C GLY A 41 -19.49 6.77 0.26
N GLY A 42 -18.57 7.64 -0.16
CA GLY A 42 -17.57 8.26 0.71
C GLY A 42 -16.43 7.34 1.18
N PHE A 43 -16.29 6.14 0.59
CA PHE A 43 -15.31 5.14 1.02
C PHE A 43 -13.87 5.50 0.62
N VAL A 44 -13.71 6.37 -0.38
CA VAL A 44 -12.37 6.74 -0.91
C VAL A 44 -11.65 7.78 -0.06
N THR A 45 -12.36 8.49 0.84
CA THR A 45 -11.79 9.51 1.74
C THR A 45 -12.09 9.23 3.22
N VAL A 46 -12.46 7.98 3.57
CA VAL A 46 -12.89 7.62 4.93
C VAL A 46 -11.86 7.99 6.02
N GLY A 47 -10.56 7.85 5.72
CA GLY A 47 -9.45 8.20 6.63
C GLY A 47 -8.90 9.62 6.48
N VAL A 48 -9.58 10.48 5.71
CA VAL A 48 -9.22 11.89 5.52
C VAL A 48 -9.97 12.73 6.58
N PRO A 49 -9.35 13.76 7.19
CA PRO A 49 -10.04 14.58 8.19
C PRO A 49 -11.34 15.22 7.69
N GLU A 50 -12.38 15.27 8.53
CA GLU A 50 -13.67 15.89 8.20
C GLU A 50 -13.54 17.35 7.79
N ALA A 51 -12.61 18.08 8.42
CA ALA A 51 -12.32 19.48 8.12
C ALA A 51 -11.81 19.71 6.68
N ALA A 52 -11.39 18.64 6.00
CA ALA A 52 -10.95 18.64 4.61
C ALA A 52 -11.89 17.80 3.71
N GLY A 53 -13.17 17.66 4.11
CA GLY A 53 -14.20 16.97 3.31
C GLY A 53 -14.16 15.43 3.39
N GLY A 54 -13.36 14.87 4.29
CA GLY A 54 -13.24 13.42 4.49
C GLY A 54 -14.18 12.82 5.52
N GLY A 55 -14.04 11.51 5.77
CA GLY A 55 -14.86 10.76 6.74
C GLY A 55 -14.37 10.80 8.19
N GLY A 56 -13.15 11.29 8.45
CA GLY A 56 -12.60 11.45 9.80
C GLY A 56 -12.26 10.17 10.56
N ALA A 57 -12.34 9.00 9.90
CA ALA A 57 -12.03 7.72 10.53
C ALA A 57 -10.52 7.49 10.69
N THR A 58 -10.16 6.44 11.42
CA THR A 58 -8.75 6.10 11.65
C THR A 58 -8.09 5.55 10.39
N LEU A 59 -6.75 5.52 10.35
CA LEU A 59 -6.01 4.85 9.28
C LEU A 59 -6.38 3.35 9.20
N GLY A 60 -6.59 2.71 10.35
CA GLY A 60 -7.03 1.31 10.41
C GLY A 60 -8.37 1.07 9.73
N ASP A 61 -9.33 1.99 9.90
CA ASP A 61 -10.64 1.93 9.24
C ASP A 61 -10.51 2.10 7.72
N ALA A 62 -9.67 3.03 7.27
CA ALA A 62 -9.40 3.22 5.84
C ALA A 62 -8.69 1.99 5.22
N LEU A 63 -7.78 1.37 5.96
CA LEU A 63 -7.13 0.13 5.52
C LEU A 63 -8.08 -1.08 5.50
N ALA A 64 -9.17 -1.07 6.26
CA ALA A 64 -10.21 -2.10 6.14
C ALA A 64 -10.90 -2.06 4.76
N VAL A 65 -11.13 -0.86 4.21
CA VAL A 65 -11.65 -0.68 2.84
C VAL A 65 -10.64 -1.19 1.81
N VAL A 66 -9.36 -0.78 1.94
CA VAL A 66 -8.27 -1.23 1.05
C VAL A 66 -8.11 -2.75 1.05
N THR A 67 -8.05 -3.36 2.23
CA THR A 67 -7.85 -4.81 2.38
C THR A 67 -9.05 -5.60 1.88
N THR A 68 -10.27 -5.07 2.06
CA THR A 68 -11.48 -5.66 1.49
C THR A 68 -11.45 -5.63 -0.04
N ALA A 69 -11.11 -4.48 -0.63
CA ALA A 69 -10.96 -4.34 -2.08
C ALA A 69 -9.89 -5.30 -2.64
N ALA A 70 -8.73 -5.38 -2.00
CA ALA A 70 -7.64 -6.29 -2.40
C ALA A 70 -8.03 -7.77 -2.29
N ARG A 71 -8.81 -8.17 -1.27
CA ARG A 71 -9.34 -9.55 -1.12
C ARG A 71 -10.31 -9.95 -2.23
N HIS A 72 -11.02 -8.99 -2.80
CA HIS A 72 -11.91 -9.21 -3.95
C HIS A 72 -11.20 -9.02 -5.29
N GLY A 73 -9.92 -8.62 -5.28
CA GLY A 73 -9.15 -8.37 -6.49
C GLY A 73 -9.59 -7.08 -7.20
N ALA A 74 -10.23 -6.14 -6.52
CA ALA A 74 -10.60 -4.86 -7.12
C ALA A 74 -9.34 -4.05 -7.48
N VAL A 75 -9.31 -3.49 -8.69
CA VAL A 75 -8.27 -2.55 -9.15
C VAL A 75 -8.86 -1.16 -9.16
N VAL A 76 -8.61 -0.44 -8.07
CA VAL A 76 -9.07 0.93 -7.79
C VAL A 76 -8.00 1.66 -6.95
N PRO A 77 -7.81 2.99 -7.12
CA PRO A 77 -6.72 3.77 -6.52
C PRO A 77 -7.01 4.14 -5.06
N LEU A 78 -7.48 3.22 -4.23
CA LEU A 78 -7.82 3.51 -2.83
C LEU A 78 -6.60 3.90 -1.99
N VAL A 79 -5.45 3.26 -2.23
CA VAL A 79 -4.19 3.59 -1.56
C VAL A 79 -3.69 4.95 -2.04
N GLU A 80 -3.64 5.14 -3.35
CA GLU A 80 -3.12 6.35 -3.99
C GLU A 80 -3.95 7.59 -3.68
N HIS A 81 -5.27 7.47 -3.77
CA HIS A 81 -6.19 8.58 -3.56
C HIS A 81 -6.41 8.86 -2.08
N GLY A 82 -6.97 7.91 -1.33
CA GLY A 82 -7.44 8.14 0.03
C GLY A 82 -6.33 8.14 1.06
N ILE A 83 -5.52 7.08 1.04
CA ILE A 83 -4.48 6.86 2.06
C ILE A 83 -3.32 7.85 1.89
N LEU A 84 -3.00 8.22 0.64
CA LEU A 84 -1.84 9.05 0.33
C LEU A 84 -2.22 10.47 -0.12
N ALA A 85 -2.81 10.64 -1.30
CA ALA A 85 -2.98 11.96 -1.92
C ALA A 85 -3.90 12.89 -1.12
N ALA A 86 -5.14 12.45 -0.85
CA ALA A 86 -6.15 13.24 -0.16
C ALA A 86 -5.75 13.52 1.29
N TRP A 87 -5.20 12.52 1.99
CA TRP A 87 -4.66 12.73 3.33
C TRP A 87 -3.51 13.76 3.34
N LEU A 88 -2.54 13.62 2.44
CA LEU A 88 -1.39 14.53 2.39
C LEU A 88 -1.82 15.97 2.07
N ALA A 89 -2.68 16.15 1.07
CA ALA A 89 -3.25 17.45 0.73
C ALA A 89 -4.01 18.05 1.92
N ALA A 90 -4.86 17.26 2.59
CA ALA A 90 -5.62 17.70 3.75
C ALA A 90 -4.73 18.16 4.90
N THR A 91 -3.63 17.43 5.19
CA THR A 91 -2.67 17.85 6.24
C THR A 91 -1.95 19.15 5.90
N ALA A 92 -1.79 19.48 4.61
CA ALA A 92 -1.26 20.74 4.15
C ALA A 92 -2.33 21.86 4.07
N GLY A 93 -3.58 21.58 4.47
CA GLY A 93 -4.68 22.53 4.47
C GLY A 93 -5.37 22.71 3.10
N HIS A 94 -5.28 21.70 2.22
CA HIS A 94 -5.92 21.71 0.92
C HIS A 94 -6.88 20.52 0.77
N GLU A 95 -8.15 20.81 0.46
CA GLU A 95 -9.13 19.81 0.08
C GLU A 95 -9.00 19.46 -1.41
N LEU A 96 -8.87 18.17 -1.72
CA LEU A 96 -8.85 17.72 -3.12
C LEU A 96 -10.26 17.75 -3.70
N THR A 97 -10.37 18.32 -4.89
CA THR A 97 -11.61 18.36 -5.68
C THR A 97 -11.58 17.41 -6.88
N ALA A 98 -10.46 16.70 -7.08
CA ALA A 98 -10.24 15.79 -8.20
C ALA A 98 -11.02 14.48 -8.05
N GLU A 99 -11.49 13.92 -9.16
CA GLU A 99 -12.17 12.62 -9.17
C GLU A 99 -11.20 11.47 -8.88
N ILE A 100 -9.99 11.51 -9.47
CA ILE A 100 -8.91 10.57 -9.18
C ILE A 100 -7.62 11.34 -8.88
N ALA A 101 -6.95 10.96 -7.80
CA ALA A 101 -5.69 11.53 -7.38
C ALA A 101 -4.70 10.42 -7.04
N THR A 102 -3.44 10.66 -7.35
CA THR A 102 -2.33 9.80 -6.93
C THR A 102 -1.28 10.63 -6.22
N ALA A 103 -0.34 9.98 -5.54
CA ALA A 103 0.68 10.65 -4.75
C ALA A 103 2.05 10.08 -5.00
N ALA A 104 3.05 10.95 -4.92
CA ALA A 104 4.43 10.55 -5.07
C ALA A 104 5.37 11.42 -4.23
N ARG A 105 6.57 10.91 -4.05
CA ARG A 105 7.68 11.68 -3.49
C ARG A 105 8.45 12.34 -4.63
N GLY A 106 8.61 13.65 -4.55
CA GLY A 106 9.57 14.37 -5.37
C GLY A 106 10.99 14.29 -4.80
N ASP A 107 11.98 14.52 -5.65
CA ASP A 107 13.38 14.63 -5.29
C ASP A 107 13.95 15.99 -5.70
N GLY A 108 15.28 16.16 -5.64
CA GLY A 108 15.94 17.41 -6.02
C GLY A 108 15.82 17.79 -7.50
N ARG A 109 15.16 16.98 -8.34
CA ARG A 109 14.83 17.30 -9.73
C ARG A 109 13.46 17.96 -9.87
N CYS A 110 12.68 17.99 -8.80
CA CYS A 110 11.38 18.65 -8.76
C CYS A 110 11.54 20.08 -8.24
N SER A 111 10.93 21.04 -8.93
CA SER A 111 10.96 22.44 -8.54
C SER A 111 9.64 23.13 -8.85
N ILE A 112 9.33 24.14 -8.05
CA ILE A 112 8.16 24.99 -8.24
C ILE A 112 8.66 26.39 -8.53
N HIS A 113 8.16 26.99 -9.60
CA HIS A 113 8.46 28.37 -9.96
C HIS A 113 7.17 29.11 -10.29
N ARG A 114 7.26 30.44 -10.21
CA ARG A 114 6.13 31.33 -10.50
C ARG A 114 6.35 32.01 -11.84
N ARG A 115 5.31 32.00 -12.68
CA ARG A 115 5.24 32.78 -13.93
C ARG A 115 3.98 33.63 -13.90
N GLY A 116 4.13 34.93 -13.63
CA GLY A 116 2.99 35.81 -13.37
C GLY A 116 2.27 35.40 -12.08
N ASP A 117 0.97 35.12 -12.18
CA ASP A 117 0.14 34.66 -11.05
C ASP A 117 0.03 33.12 -10.96
N THR A 118 0.62 32.39 -11.92
CA THR A 118 0.55 30.93 -11.97
C THR A 118 1.79 30.29 -11.35
N LEU A 119 1.57 29.29 -10.51
CA LEU A 119 2.61 28.38 -10.05
C LEU A 119 2.73 27.22 -11.03
N LEU A 120 3.97 26.87 -11.35
CA LEU A 120 4.32 25.85 -12.32
C LEU A 120 5.27 24.84 -11.68
N PHE A 121 5.16 23.59 -12.08
CA PHE A 121 5.97 22.48 -11.63
C PHE A 121 6.83 21.97 -12.78
N ASP A 122 8.13 21.88 -12.53
CA ASP A 122 9.12 21.24 -13.41
C ASP A 122 9.76 20.08 -12.67
N GLY A 123 9.97 18.96 -13.37
CA GLY A 123 10.75 17.86 -12.82
C GLY A 123 10.38 16.51 -13.38
N THR A 124 10.88 15.46 -12.72
CA THR A 124 10.52 14.08 -13.05
C THR A 124 10.10 13.38 -11.78
N VAL A 125 8.92 12.77 -11.83
CA VAL A 125 8.41 11.93 -10.76
C VAL A 125 8.31 10.52 -11.29
N THR A 126 9.01 9.60 -10.63
CA THR A 126 9.06 8.19 -11.02
C THR A 126 8.18 7.37 -10.11
N ASP A 127 7.93 6.14 -10.52
CA ASP A 127 7.18 5.18 -9.73
C ASP A 127 5.69 5.57 -9.43
N VAL A 128 5.01 6.37 -10.27
CA VAL A 128 3.60 6.81 -10.10
C VAL A 128 2.54 5.79 -10.58
N PRO A 129 1.72 5.21 -9.69
CA PRO A 129 0.60 4.34 -10.05
C PRO A 129 -0.65 5.14 -10.44
N TYR A 130 -1.50 4.51 -11.26
CA TYR A 130 -2.70 5.09 -11.85
C TYR A 130 -2.43 6.38 -12.64
N ALA A 131 -1.21 6.55 -13.17
CA ALA A 131 -0.78 7.77 -13.83
C ALA A 131 -1.58 8.12 -15.10
N ALA A 132 -2.13 7.10 -15.78
CA ALA A 132 -2.99 7.33 -16.95
C ALA A 132 -4.44 7.72 -16.56
N ASP A 133 -4.85 7.38 -15.34
CA ASP A 133 -6.22 7.55 -14.84
C ASP A 133 -6.37 8.78 -13.93
N ALA A 134 -5.28 9.23 -13.30
CA ALA A 134 -5.30 10.31 -12.32
C ALA A 134 -5.40 11.70 -12.96
N ASP A 135 -6.32 12.52 -12.46
CA ASP A 135 -6.46 13.94 -12.84
C ASP A 135 -5.41 14.82 -12.17
N THR A 136 -4.92 14.37 -11.01
CA THR A 136 -4.07 15.15 -10.12
C THR A 136 -2.99 14.28 -9.48
N LEU A 137 -1.77 14.82 -9.41
CA LEU A 137 -0.65 14.26 -8.66
C LEU A 137 -0.36 15.14 -7.44
N VAL A 138 -0.39 14.56 -6.25
CA VAL A 138 0.06 15.20 -5.01
C VAL A 138 1.50 14.80 -4.73
N VAL A 139 2.41 15.77 -4.78
CA VAL A 139 3.85 15.54 -4.60
C VAL A 139 4.28 16.07 -3.24
N ILE A 140 4.85 15.18 -2.40
CA ILE A 140 5.62 15.63 -1.23
C ILE A 140 7.06 15.93 -1.65
N LEU A 141 7.55 17.12 -1.32
CA LEU A 141 8.87 17.61 -1.68
C LEU A 141 9.77 17.72 -0.44
N PRO A 142 11.06 17.39 -0.56
CA PRO A 142 12.01 17.59 0.52
C PRO A 142 12.13 19.08 0.87
N PRO A 143 12.67 19.41 2.06
CA PRO A 143 12.92 20.79 2.43
C PRO A 143 13.76 21.52 1.37
N GLU A 144 13.31 22.70 0.95
CA GLU A 144 14.12 23.59 0.13
C GLU A 144 15.33 24.10 0.94
N ASN A 145 16.42 24.43 0.27
CA ASN A 145 17.62 24.94 0.95
C ASN A 145 17.29 26.17 1.80
N GLY A 146 17.42 26.03 3.13
CA GLY A 146 17.15 27.11 4.08
C GLY A 146 15.71 27.20 4.59
N ALA A 147 14.82 26.28 4.18
CA ALA A 147 13.50 26.09 4.77
C ALA A 147 13.49 24.89 5.72
N ASP A 148 12.74 25.00 6.82
CA ASP A 148 12.47 23.88 7.72
C ASP A 148 11.22 23.13 7.25
N GLY A 149 11.32 21.81 7.14
CA GLY A 149 10.17 20.93 6.85
C GLY A 149 9.90 20.67 5.37
N SER A 150 9.04 19.68 5.11
CA SER A 150 8.67 19.27 3.75
C SER A 150 7.62 20.24 3.17
N SER A 151 7.39 20.21 1.86
CA SER A 151 6.26 20.91 1.22
C SER A 151 5.39 19.95 0.41
N VAL A 152 4.16 20.37 0.11
CA VAL A 152 3.22 19.63 -0.75
C VAL A 152 2.87 20.47 -1.96
N ALA A 153 2.92 19.87 -3.14
CA ALA A 153 2.42 20.42 -4.38
C ALA A 153 1.28 19.57 -4.94
N VAL A 154 0.20 20.21 -5.37
CA VAL A 154 -0.92 19.57 -6.07
C VAL A 154 -0.81 19.97 -7.54
N VAL A 155 -0.40 19.03 -8.38
CA VAL A 155 -0.07 19.25 -9.80
C VAL A 155 -1.18 18.66 -10.66
N SER A 156 -1.70 19.45 -11.60
CA SER A 156 -2.69 18.97 -12.57
C SER A 156 -2.03 18.05 -13.60
N MET A 157 -2.61 16.89 -13.84
CA MET A 157 -2.16 15.94 -14.88
C MET A 157 -2.79 16.25 -16.24
N SER A 158 -3.96 16.90 -16.27
CA SER A 158 -4.74 17.21 -17.47
C SER A 158 -4.53 18.63 -18.02
N GLY A 159 -3.89 19.52 -17.26
CA GLY A 159 -3.69 20.95 -17.59
C GLY A 159 -2.58 21.27 -18.61
N GLY A 160 -1.95 20.25 -19.21
CA GLY A 160 -0.77 20.40 -20.05
C GLY A 160 0.54 20.48 -19.26
N GLY A 161 1.66 20.19 -19.93
CA GLY A 161 2.99 20.19 -19.29
C GLY A 161 3.36 18.88 -18.60
N ALA A 162 2.44 17.91 -18.46
CA ALA A 162 2.76 16.55 -18.04
C ALA A 162 2.95 15.64 -19.26
N ASP A 163 4.13 15.04 -19.39
CA ASP A 163 4.42 13.97 -20.35
C ASP A 163 4.34 12.62 -19.61
N VAL A 164 3.23 11.91 -19.83
CA VAL A 164 2.89 10.67 -19.14
C VAL A 164 3.08 9.50 -20.10
N SER A 165 4.20 8.78 -19.97
CA SER A 165 4.42 7.52 -20.68
C SER A 165 4.04 6.35 -19.78
N ALA A 166 2.74 6.02 -19.75
CA ALA A 166 2.23 4.95 -18.91
C ALA A 166 2.39 3.57 -19.55
N GLU A 167 2.85 2.61 -18.75
CA GLU A 167 2.80 1.18 -19.00
C GLU A 167 1.81 0.52 -18.03
N THR A 168 1.54 -0.76 -18.21
CA THR A 168 0.63 -1.53 -17.35
C THR A 168 1.41 -2.60 -16.60
N ASP A 169 1.21 -2.69 -15.29
CA ASP A 169 1.86 -3.71 -14.47
C ASP A 169 1.17 -5.09 -14.57
N LEU A 170 1.65 -6.07 -13.79
CA LEU A 170 1.09 -7.43 -13.79
C LEU A 170 -0.36 -7.52 -13.27
N THR A 171 -0.88 -6.46 -12.67
CA THR A 171 -2.25 -6.39 -12.14
C THR A 171 -3.22 -5.70 -13.09
N GLY A 172 -2.72 -4.95 -14.08
CA GLY A 172 -3.55 -4.09 -14.93
C GLY A 172 -3.53 -2.61 -14.53
N VAL A 173 -2.73 -2.23 -13.53
CA VAL A 173 -2.62 -0.84 -13.07
C VAL A 173 -1.70 -0.05 -14.00
N SER A 174 -2.14 1.14 -14.42
CA SER A 174 -1.31 2.07 -15.19
C SER A 174 -0.18 2.63 -14.33
N TYR A 175 0.99 2.80 -14.92
CA TYR A 175 2.22 3.03 -14.19
C TYR A 175 3.19 3.86 -15.04
N ALA A 176 3.62 5.03 -14.55
CA ALA A 176 4.45 5.94 -15.35
C ALA A 176 5.54 6.64 -14.57
N ASP A 177 6.66 6.85 -15.26
CA ASP A 177 7.56 7.97 -14.98
C ASP A 177 7.03 9.19 -15.72
N ILE A 178 6.78 10.28 -14.99
CA ILE A 178 6.14 11.49 -15.52
C ILE A 178 7.16 12.61 -15.58
N VAL A 179 7.30 13.23 -16.75
CA VAL A 179 8.14 14.42 -16.94
C VAL A 179 7.24 15.65 -16.99
N PHE A 180 7.42 16.55 -16.03
CA PHE A 180 6.70 17.82 -15.97
C PHE A 180 7.55 18.95 -16.55
N ARG A 181 6.93 19.76 -17.41
CA ARG A 181 7.47 20.95 -18.05
C ARG A 181 6.46 22.08 -17.99
N ASP A 182 6.68 23.04 -17.09
CA ASP A 182 5.75 24.12 -16.81
C ASP A 182 4.32 23.61 -16.50
N ALA A 183 4.18 22.53 -15.73
CA ALA A 183 2.87 21.95 -15.42
C ALA A 183 2.11 22.78 -14.36
N PRO A 184 0.82 23.08 -14.52
CA PRO A 184 0.08 23.92 -13.56
C PRO A 184 0.01 23.31 -12.15
N VAL A 185 0.35 24.12 -11.15
CA VAL A 185 0.20 23.79 -9.73
C VAL A 185 -1.07 24.44 -9.19
N VAL A 186 -2.00 23.59 -8.73
CA VAL A 186 -3.28 24.00 -8.11
C VAL A 186 -3.05 24.52 -6.69
N PHE A 187 -2.14 23.88 -5.95
CA PHE A 187 -1.81 24.25 -4.58
C PHE A 187 -0.34 23.97 -4.28
N HIS A 188 0.30 24.86 -3.52
CA HIS A 188 1.62 24.64 -2.93
C HIS A 188 1.65 25.21 -1.51
N GLY A 189 2.09 24.40 -0.55
CA GLY A 189 2.15 24.80 0.86
C GLY A 189 3.15 23.99 1.67
N SER A 190 3.45 24.47 2.87
CA SER A 190 4.25 23.72 3.84
C SER A 190 3.50 22.46 4.28
N SER A 191 4.23 21.36 4.46
CA SER A 191 3.71 20.09 4.95
C SER A 191 4.11 19.90 6.42
N PRO A 192 3.16 19.65 7.33
CA PRO A 192 3.51 19.16 8.67
C PRO A 192 4.00 17.71 8.63
N VAL A 193 3.69 16.98 7.55
CA VAL A 193 4.07 15.58 7.35
C VAL A 193 5.51 15.51 6.82
N PRO A 194 6.44 14.83 7.52
CA PRO A 194 7.77 14.56 7.00
C PRO A 194 7.75 13.48 5.91
N LEU A 195 8.74 13.51 5.01
CA LEU A 195 8.93 12.48 3.97
C LEU A 195 8.95 11.05 4.52
N THR A 196 9.48 10.87 5.72
CA THR A 196 9.54 9.57 6.39
C THR A 196 8.14 9.04 6.70
N GLU A 197 7.25 9.87 7.24
CA GLU A 197 5.88 9.46 7.57
C GLU A 197 5.07 9.14 6.31
N PHE A 198 5.19 9.95 5.25
CA PHE A 198 4.58 9.63 3.95
C PHE A 198 5.02 8.25 3.43
N ARG A 199 6.31 7.95 3.53
CA ARG A 199 6.86 6.65 3.13
C ARG A 199 6.34 5.50 4.00
N HIS A 200 6.26 5.69 5.32
CA HIS A 200 5.73 4.65 6.23
C HIS A 200 4.24 4.41 6.00
N ARG A 201 3.44 5.45 5.79
CA ARG A 201 2.01 5.33 5.52
C ARG A 201 1.74 4.55 4.24
N GLY A 202 2.45 4.84 3.15
CA GLY A 202 2.35 4.07 1.91
C GLY A 202 2.85 2.64 2.05
N ALA A 203 3.94 2.43 2.78
CA ALA A 203 4.47 1.10 3.10
C ALA A 203 3.47 0.23 3.86
N LEU A 204 2.83 0.77 4.90
CA LEU A 204 1.79 0.10 5.65
C LEU A 204 0.59 -0.25 4.76
N ALA A 205 0.15 0.68 3.93
CA ALA A 205 -0.98 0.47 3.02
C ALA A 205 -0.72 -0.67 2.01
N TYR A 206 0.46 -0.68 1.39
CA TYR A 206 0.84 -1.74 0.47
C TYR A 206 1.12 -3.07 1.17
N ALA A 207 1.66 -3.07 2.38
CA ALA A 207 1.79 -4.28 3.20
C ALA A 207 0.41 -4.89 3.49
N ALA A 208 -0.56 -4.05 3.87
CA ALA A 208 -1.93 -4.47 4.13
C ALA A 208 -2.62 -5.04 2.88
N ALA A 209 -2.54 -4.34 1.73
CA ALA A 209 -3.07 -4.84 0.46
C ALA A 209 -2.40 -6.17 0.04
N THR A 210 -1.10 -6.32 0.25
CA THR A 210 -0.34 -7.55 -0.05
C THR A 210 -0.77 -8.70 0.85
N ALA A 211 -0.94 -8.47 2.15
CA ALA A 211 -1.47 -9.48 3.08
C ALA A 211 -2.90 -9.91 2.71
N ALA A 212 -3.76 -8.96 2.34
CA ALA A 212 -5.11 -9.22 1.85
C ALA A 212 -5.13 -10.09 0.58
N ALA A 213 -4.25 -9.80 -0.39
CA ALA A 213 -4.09 -10.63 -1.59
C ALA A 213 -3.58 -12.05 -1.24
N ALA A 214 -2.64 -12.18 -0.29
CA ALA A 214 -2.18 -13.48 0.19
C ALA A 214 -3.32 -14.30 0.81
N THR A 215 -4.21 -13.63 1.56
CA THR A 215 -5.39 -14.28 2.11
C THR A 215 -6.34 -14.77 1.04
N ALA A 216 -6.59 -13.99 0.00
CA ALA A 216 -7.36 -14.46 -1.14
C ALA A 216 -6.71 -15.69 -1.81
N VAL A 217 -5.39 -15.68 -2.02
CA VAL A 217 -4.65 -16.86 -2.53
C VAL A 217 -4.88 -18.07 -1.63
N ARG A 218 -4.73 -17.93 -0.30
CA ARG A 218 -4.98 -19.01 0.66
C ARG A 218 -6.40 -19.56 0.54
N ASP A 219 -7.40 -18.70 0.57
CA ASP A 219 -8.81 -19.10 0.63
C ASP A 219 -9.25 -19.77 -0.68
N HIS A 220 -8.85 -19.23 -1.83
CA HIS A 220 -9.07 -19.87 -3.13
C HIS A 220 -8.35 -21.22 -3.24
N THR A 221 -7.12 -21.32 -2.77
CA THR A 221 -6.32 -22.55 -2.83
C THR A 221 -6.88 -23.66 -1.94
N VAL A 222 -7.30 -23.33 -0.72
CA VAL A 222 -7.92 -24.29 0.20
C VAL A 222 -9.23 -24.83 -0.39
N ARG A 223 -10.05 -23.95 -0.98
CA ARG A 223 -11.30 -24.32 -1.65
C ARG A 223 -11.03 -25.26 -2.83
N TYR A 224 -10.17 -24.85 -3.76
CA TYR A 224 -9.79 -25.67 -4.91
C TYR A 224 -9.26 -27.05 -4.49
N ALA A 225 -8.38 -27.09 -3.49
CA ALA A 225 -7.80 -28.35 -3.01
C ALA A 225 -8.84 -29.31 -2.40
N SER A 226 -9.91 -28.75 -1.82
CA SER A 226 -11.00 -29.50 -1.20
C SER A 226 -12.00 -30.04 -2.23
N GLU A 227 -12.17 -29.33 -3.34
CA GLU A 227 -13.14 -29.68 -4.39
C GLU A 227 -12.52 -30.57 -5.48
N ARG A 228 -11.24 -30.35 -5.82
CA ARG A 228 -10.57 -31.06 -6.92
C ARG A 228 -10.31 -32.52 -6.56
N LEU A 229 -10.92 -33.44 -7.32
CA LEU A 229 -10.70 -34.89 -7.18
C LEU A 229 -9.58 -35.40 -8.09
N GLN A 230 -8.62 -36.13 -7.52
CA GLN A 230 -7.62 -36.93 -8.25
C GLN A 230 -7.41 -38.26 -7.52
N PHE A 231 -7.17 -39.33 -8.28
CA PHE A 231 -7.04 -40.69 -7.73
C PHE A 231 -8.19 -41.05 -6.77
N GLY A 232 -9.42 -40.67 -7.13
CA GLY A 232 -10.65 -41.02 -6.40
C GLY A 232 -10.93 -40.23 -5.11
N ARG A 233 -10.17 -39.18 -4.77
CA ARG A 233 -10.42 -38.35 -3.57
C ARG A 233 -9.97 -36.90 -3.75
N PRO A 234 -10.42 -35.96 -2.88
CA PRO A 234 -9.94 -34.59 -2.90
C PRO A 234 -8.42 -34.48 -2.78
N ILE A 235 -7.80 -33.55 -3.50
CA ILE A 235 -6.35 -33.38 -3.45
C ILE A 235 -5.86 -32.94 -2.06
N ALA A 236 -6.71 -32.27 -1.27
CA ALA A 236 -6.45 -31.94 0.12
C ALA A 236 -6.26 -33.17 1.05
N LYS A 237 -6.53 -34.40 0.57
CA LYS A 237 -6.29 -35.66 1.32
C LYS A 237 -4.91 -36.28 1.08
N PHE A 238 -4.07 -35.70 0.22
CA PHE A 238 -2.68 -36.14 0.04
C PHE A 238 -1.75 -35.37 0.99
N GLN A 239 -0.89 -36.08 1.72
CA GLN A 239 -0.01 -35.48 2.73
C GLN A 239 0.86 -34.34 2.19
N ALA A 240 1.42 -34.49 0.98
CA ALA A 240 2.24 -33.44 0.36
C ALA A 240 1.43 -32.14 0.14
N VAL A 241 0.17 -32.25 -0.29
CA VAL A 241 -0.73 -31.10 -0.45
C VAL A 241 -1.09 -30.51 0.93
N GLN A 242 -1.34 -31.35 1.93
CA GLN A 242 -1.61 -30.89 3.30
C GLN A 242 -0.44 -30.10 3.88
N GLN A 243 0.79 -30.54 3.64
CA GLN A 243 2.00 -29.83 4.08
C GLN A 243 2.13 -28.47 3.38
N GLN A 244 1.85 -28.39 2.07
CA GLN A 244 1.87 -27.12 1.34
C GLN A 244 0.76 -26.18 1.81
N LEU A 245 -0.46 -26.68 2.03
CA LEU A 245 -1.57 -25.91 2.59
C LEU A 245 -1.26 -25.38 4.00
N ALA A 246 -0.64 -26.19 4.84
CA ALA A 246 -0.23 -25.76 6.19
C ALA A 246 0.81 -24.64 6.14
N GLN A 247 1.81 -24.74 5.24
CA GLN A 247 2.81 -23.69 5.04
C GLN A 247 2.21 -22.41 4.45
N LEU A 248 1.30 -22.55 3.48
CA LEU A 248 0.55 -21.43 2.89
C LEU A 248 -0.25 -20.69 3.97
N ALA A 249 -0.99 -21.42 4.81
CA ALA A 249 -1.75 -20.86 5.92
C ALA A 249 -0.83 -20.15 6.93
N ALA A 250 0.25 -20.81 7.38
CA ALA A 250 1.18 -20.23 8.34
C ALA A 250 1.81 -18.92 7.86
N ARG A 251 2.25 -18.87 6.59
CA ARG A 251 2.83 -17.66 6.00
C ARG A 251 1.80 -16.53 5.87
N THR A 252 0.60 -16.86 5.39
CA THR A 252 -0.48 -15.88 5.26
C THR A 252 -0.85 -15.29 6.63
N THR A 253 -0.99 -16.14 7.65
CA THR A 253 -1.26 -15.69 9.02
C THR A 253 -0.13 -14.82 9.58
N MET A 254 1.13 -15.12 9.26
CA MET A 254 2.26 -14.28 9.65
C MET A 254 2.17 -12.88 9.01
N MET A 255 1.78 -12.79 7.74
CA MET A 255 1.55 -11.52 7.05
C MET A 255 0.40 -10.73 7.69
N GLU A 256 -0.74 -11.39 7.96
CA GLU A 256 -1.91 -10.79 8.62
C GLU A 256 -1.51 -10.22 10.00
N ILE A 257 -0.85 -11.00 10.85
CA ILE A 257 -0.42 -10.57 12.19
C ILE A 257 0.56 -9.39 12.14
N ALA A 258 1.53 -9.41 11.21
CA ALA A 258 2.51 -8.33 11.10
C ALA A 258 1.84 -7.02 10.68
N VAL A 259 0.89 -7.07 9.73
CA VAL A 259 0.10 -5.90 9.32
C VAL A 259 -0.80 -5.43 10.46
N ASP A 260 -1.52 -6.33 11.13
CA ASP A 260 -2.41 -5.99 12.25
C ASP A 260 -1.63 -5.30 13.38
N SER A 261 -0.42 -5.79 13.68
CA SER A 261 0.48 -5.16 14.64
C SER A 261 0.90 -3.76 14.21
N ALA A 262 1.24 -3.57 12.94
CA ALA A 262 1.61 -2.27 12.39
C ALA A 262 0.43 -1.28 12.41
N ILE A 263 -0.77 -1.71 12.07
CA ILE A 263 -1.99 -0.90 12.18
C ILE A 263 -2.25 -0.53 13.65
N ALA A 264 -2.14 -1.48 14.57
CA ALA A 264 -2.41 -1.22 15.99
C ALA A 264 -1.42 -0.25 16.65
N THR A 265 -0.21 -0.12 16.09
CA THR A 265 0.88 0.68 16.66
C THR A 265 1.25 1.91 15.81
N HIS A 266 0.53 2.19 14.72
CA HIS A 266 0.90 3.24 13.76
C HIS A 266 0.99 4.65 14.37
N ASP A 267 0.18 4.95 15.37
CA ASP A 267 0.19 6.24 16.09
C ASP A 267 1.32 6.35 17.12
N ASP A 268 2.01 5.24 17.43
CA ASP A 268 3.16 5.25 18.34
C ASP A 268 4.42 5.69 17.56
N PRO A 269 5.05 6.81 17.92
CA PRO A 269 6.19 7.35 17.18
C PRO A 269 7.47 6.51 17.30
N GLU A 270 7.58 5.66 18.34
CA GLU A 270 8.73 4.78 18.58
C GLU A 270 8.49 3.41 17.93
N ILE A 271 7.30 2.84 18.12
CA ILE A 271 6.97 1.46 17.71
C ILE A 271 6.38 1.39 16.30
N GLY A 272 5.55 2.34 15.89
CA GLY A 272 4.85 2.34 14.61
C GLY A 272 5.78 2.21 13.39
N PRO A 273 6.90 2.97 13.32
CA PRO A 273 7.87 2.80 12.25
C PRO A 273 8.50 1.40 12.21
N LEU A 274 8.80 0.83 13.38
CA LEU A 274 9.42 -0.49 13.51
C LEU A 274 8.48 -1.61 13.04
N THR A 275 7.22 -1.58 13.49
CA THR A 275 6.21 -2.57 13.11
C THR A 275 5.82 -2.43 11.64
N THR A 276 5.78 -1.22 11.10
CA THR A 276 5.59 -0.97 9.65
C THR A 276 6.72 -1.58 8.82
N ALA A 277 7.98 -1.38 9.21
CA ALA A 277 9.12 -1.98 8.56
C ALA A 277 9.07 -3.52 8.62
N ALA A 278 8.77 -4.07 9.80
CA ALA A 278 8.59 -5.51 9.98
C ALA A 278 7.45 -6.08 9.11
N ALA A 279 6.30 -5.40 9.04
CA ALA A 279 5.19 -5.79 8.18
C ALA A 279 5.57 -5.81 6.71
N LYS A 280 6.32 -4.80 6.23
CA LYS A 280 6.85 -4.77 4.86
C LYS A 280 7.83 -5.89 4.58
N VAL A 281 8.76 -6.18 5.49
CA VAL A 281 9.70 -7.31 5.37
C VAL A 281 8.92 -8.63 5.29
N VAL A 282 8.05 -8.90 6.26
CA VAL A 282 7.29 -10.15 6.33
C VAL A 282 6.43 -10.37 5.09
N THR A 283 5.72 -9.32 4.64
CA THR A 283 4.85 -9.41 3.46
C THR A 283 5.65 -9.60 2.17
N ALA A 284 6.74 -8.84 1.97
CA ALA A 284 7.58 -8.95 0.78
C ALA A 284 8.30 -10.31 0.69
N MET A 285 8.87 -10.82 1.80
CA MET A 285 9.52 -12.14 1.83
C MET A 285 8.54 -13.28 1.59
N SER A 286 7.31 -13.15 2.09
CA SER A 286 6.30 -14.22 2.02
C SER A 286 5.57 -14.26 0.69
N ALA A 287 5.46 -13.13 -0.02
CA ALA A 287 4.73 -12.98 -1.28
C ALA A 287 5.06 -14.09 -2.30
N HIS A 288 6.34 -14.33 -2.57
CA HIS A 288 6.77 -15.36 -3.52
C HIS A 288 6.33 -16.76 -3.09
N SER A 289 6.54 -17.12 -1.82
CA SER A 289 6.22 -18.45 -1.30
C SER A 289 4.72 -18.73 -1.32
N VAL A 290 3.90 -17.72 -1.01
CA VAL A 290 2.44 -17.79 -1.08
C VAL A 290 1.98 -17.99 -2.52
N ALA A 291 2.48 -17.17 -3.46
CA ALA A 291 2.15 -17.29 -4.87
C ALA A 291 2.55 -18.66 -5.45
N ALA A 292 3.78 -19.11 -5.17
CA ALA A 292 4.29 -20.39 -5.63
C ALA A 292 3.47 -21.58 -5.11
N ALA A 293 3.10 -21.57 -3.82
CA ALA A 293 2.26 -22.61 -3.24
C ALA A 293 0.85 -22.63 -3.87
N GLY A 294 0.26 -21.45 -4.09
CA GLY A 294 -1.03 -21.32 -4.78
C GLY A 294 -0.99 -21.96 -6.17
N HIS A 295 -0.03 -21.57 -7.00
CA HIS A 295 0.15 -22.10 -8.35
C HIS A 295 0.44 -23.61 -8.35
N GLN A 296 1.30 -24.08 -7.45
CA GLN A 296 1.67 -25.49 -7.37
C GLN A 296 0.47 -26.39 -7.02
N ILE A 297 -0.40 -25.96 -6.12
CA ILE A 297 -1.59 -26.72 -5.71
C ILE A 297 -2.66 -26.69 -6.81
N HIS A 298 -2.83 -25.56 -7.50
CA HIS A 298 -3.78 -25.48 -8.61
C HIS A 298 -3.30 -26.29 -9.83
N GLY A 299 -2.00 -26.34 -10.07
CA GLY A 299 -1.41 -26.96 -11.26
C GLY A 299 -1.67 -26.10 -12.50
N ALA A 300 -1.81 -26.73 -13.66
CA ALA A 300 -1.90 -26.02 -14.95
C ALA A 300 -3.05 -24.99 -15.02
N ILE A 301 -4.19 -25.24 -14.36
CA ILE A 301 -5.32 -24.29 -14.37
C ILE A 301 -4.94 -22.97 -13.68
N GLY A 302 -4.11 -23.01 -12.63
CA GLY A 302 -3.69 -21.82 -11.88
C GLY A 302 -2.85 -20.85 -12.71
N THR A 303 -2.23 -21.32 -13.79
CA THR A 303 -1.42 -20.50 -14.70
C THR A 303 -2.19 -19.99 -15.92
N THR A 304 -3.47 -20.35 -16.05
CA THR A 304 -4.32 -19.87 -17.16
C THR A 304 -5.02 -18.56 -16.79
N SER A 305 -5.34 -17.75 -17.80
CA SER A 305 -6.18 -16.56 -17.63
C SER A 305 -7.63 -16.87 -17.24
N GLU A 306 -8.06 -18.13 -17.38
CA GLU A 306 -9.41 -18.58 -17.01
C GLU A 306 -9.61 -18.70 -15.49
N HIS A 307 -8.54 -18.70 -14.69
CA HIS A 307 -8.61 -18.85 -13.24
C HIS A 307 -8.19 -17.57 -12.52
N HIS A 308 -9.05 -17.08 -11.63
CA HIS A 308 -8.82 -15.85 -10.84
C HIS A 308 -7.63 -15.90 -9.86
N LEU A 309 -6.88 -17.01 -9.81
CA LEU A 309 -5.71 -17.10 -8.92
C LEU A 309 -4.64 -16.11 -9.38
N GLY A 310 -4.49 -15.97 -10.70
CA GLY A 310 -3.57 -15.03 -11.32
C GLY A 310 -3.70 -13.63 -10.72
N ARG A 311 -4.93 -13.11 -10.64
CA ARG A 311 -5.27 -11.79 -10.07
C ARG A 311 -4.61 -11.48 -8.72
N PHE A 312 -4.66 -12.43 -7.80
CA PHE A 312 -4.09 -12.24 -6.46
C PHE A 312 -2.59 -12.50 -6.44
N THR A 313 -2.11 -13.48 -7.20
CA THR A 313 -0.68 -13.78 -7.24
C THR A 313 0.13 -12.69 -7.94
N THR A 314 -0.41 -12.02 -8.96
CA THR A 314 0.24 -10.85 -9.58
C THR A 314 0.19 -9.65 -8.65
N ALA A 315 -0.88 -9.46 -7.88
CA ALA A 315 -0.92 -8.44 -6.83
C ALA A 315 0.18 -8.62 -5.76
N LEU A 316 0.48 -9.88 -5.38
CA LEU A 316 1.63 -10.17 -4.50
C LEU A 316 2.97 -9.77 -5.11
N TRP A 317 3.14 -9.96 -6.44
CA TRP A 317 4.36 -9.61 -7.15
C TRP A 317 4.52 -8.11 -7.39
N SER A 318 3.44 -7.39 -7.72
CA SER A 318 3.47 -5.94 -7.84
C SER A 318 3.63 -5.25 -6.46
N GLY A 319 2.91 -5.72 -5.43
CA GLY A 319 2.87 -5.05 -4.12
C GLY A 319 4.14 -5.18 -3.29
N ARG A 320 4.92 -6.27 -3.45
CA ARG A 320 6.10 -6.54 -2.61
C ARG A 320 7.15 -5.43 -2.63
N ASP A 321 7.33 -4.76 -3.77
CA ASP A 321 8.39 -3.75 -3.95
C ASP A 321 7.85 -2.31 -3.94
N ARG A 322 6.53 -2.14 -3.93
CA ARG A 322 5.88 -0.82 -3.77
C ARG A 322 6.20 -0.23 -2.41
N PHE A 323 6.53 1.06 -2.41
CA PHE A 323 7.04 1.81 -1.25
C PHE A 323 8.30 1.18 -0.63
N GLY A 324 9.13 0.54 -1.45
CA GLY A 324 10.42 -0.02 -1.06
C GLY A 324 10.42 -1.54 -0.98
N SER A 325 11.57 -2.12 -1.34
CA SER A 325 11.82 -3.56 -1.34
C SER A 325 11.99 -4.12 0.06
N GLU A 326 11.95 -5.45 0.17
CA GLU A 326 12.33 -6.18 1.38
C GLU A 326 13.65 -5.68 1.96
N GLN A 327 14.71 -5.64 1.14
CA GLN A 327 16.06 -5.31 1.60
C GLN A 327 16.10 -3.90 2.22
N LEU A 328 15.48 -2.93 1.57
CA LEU A 328 15.46 -1.55 2.05
C LEU A 328 14.72 -1.42 3.40
N TRP A 329 13.66 -2.20 3.63
CA TRP A 329 12.94 -2.20 4.92
C TRP A 329 13.65 -3.04 5.99
N ALA A 330 14.39 -4.08 5.60
CA ALA A 330 15.24 -4.85 6.51
C ALA A 330 16.42 -4.01 7.00
N GLU A 331 17.03 -3.21 6.12
CA GLU A 331 18.08 -2.24 6.47
C GLU A 331 17.54 -1.14 7.40
N ASP A 332 16.36 -0.57 7.11
CA ASP A 332 15.69 0.42 7.99
C ASP A 332 15.39 -0.17 9.38
N LEU A 333 14.85 -1.39 9.42
CA LEU A 333 14.58 -2.12 10.67
C LEU A 333 15.87 -2.38 11.45
N ALA A 334 16.94 -2.81 10.77
CA ALA A 334 18.22 -3.06 11.38
C ALA A 334 18.87 -1.78 11.94
N SER A 335 18.83 -0.66 11.21
CA SER A 335 19.36 0.61 11.71
C SER A 335 18.65 1.06 12.98
N ARG A 336 17.33 0.90 13.07
CA ARG A 336 16.58 1.27 14.29
C ARG A 336 16.96 0.41 15.50
N ILE A 337 17.16 -0.88 15.29
CA ILE A 337 17.56 -1.80 16.37
C ILE A 337 18.99 -1.50 16.84
N LEU A 338 19.91 -1.26 15.89
CA LEU A 338 21.34 -1.14 16.20
C LEU A 338 21.75 0.27 16.60
N ASP A 339 21.24 1.29 15.92
CA ASP A 339 21.65 2.68 16.07
C ASP A 339 20.81 3.42 17.12
N ASP A 340 19.50 3.14 17.19
CA ASP A 340 18.61 3.77 18.18
C ASP A 340 18.55 2.96 19.50
N GLY A 341 19.23 1.81 19.56
CA GLY A 341 19.36 0.99 20.78
C GLY A 341 18.07 0.31 21.22
N ILE A 342 17.12 0.08 20.30
CA ILE A 342 15.85 -0.58 20.58
C ILE A 342 16.10 -2.05 20.92
N ASP A 343 15.68 -2.48 22.12
CA ASP A 343 15.70 -3.89 22.49
C ASP A 343 14.58 -4.64 21.77
N VAL A 344 14.97 -5.55 20.86
CA VAL A 344 14.05 -6.42 20.11
C VAL A 344 13.18 -7.25 21.05
N TRP A 345 13.71 -7.66 22.20
CA TRP A 345 12.94 -8.41 23.18
C TRP A 345 11.78 -7.59 23.72
N ASP A 346 12.04 -6.33 24.09
CA ASP A 346 11.02 -5.41 24.63
C ASP A 346 9.91 -5.14 23.62
N VAL A 347 10.27 -5.00 22.34
CA VAL A 347 9.32 -4.89 21.23
C VAL A 347 8.46 -6.15 21.12
N VAL A 348 9.08 -7.33 21.13
CA VAL A 348 8.38 -8.61 20.94
C VAL A 348 7.47 -8.95 22.11
N THR A 349 7.89 -8.66 23.35
CA THR A 349 7.11 -8.96 24.55
C THR A 349 6.16 -7.83 24.96
N GLY A 350 6.27 -6.66 24.34
CA GLY A 350 5.54 -5.45 24.75
C GLY A 350 5.90 -4.99 26.17
N THR A 351 7.05 -5.43 26.70
CA THR A 351 7.52 -5.04 28.03
C THR A 351 8.66 -4.06 27.85
N ARG A 352 8.52 -2.83 28.35
CA ARG A 352 9.68 -1.95 28.50
C ARG A 352 10.49 -2.48 29.68
N THR A 353 11.55 -3.21 29.42
CA THR A 353 12.51 -3.54 30.47
C THR A 353 13.31 -2.27 30.72
N GLU A 354 13.48 -1.84 31.98
CA GLU A 354 14.41 -0.77 32.32
C GLU A 354 15.83 -1.29 32.06
N HIS A 355 16.27 -1.28 30.80
CA HIS A 355 17.65 -1.57 30.47
C HIS A 355 18.49 -0.38 30.91
N ASP A 356 19.15 -0.59 32.05
CA ASP A 356 20.14 0.28 32.65
C ASP A 356 21.09 0.81 31.56
N SER A 357 21.17 2.13 31.40
CA SER A 357 21.99 2.87 30.44
C SER A 357 23.50 2.74 30.71
N ALA A 358 23.97 1.54 31.04
CA ALA A 358 25.30 1.20 31.49
C ALA A 358 25.92 0.06 30.66
N SER A 359 25.84 0.12 29.32
CA SER A 359 26.72 -0.71 28.48
C SER A 359 26.96 -0.14 27.09
N THR A 360 27.50 1.09 27.02
CA THR A 360 28.28 1.52 25.85
C THR A 360 29.75 1.63 26.25
N ALA A 361 30.35 0.48 26.57
CA ALA A 361 31.78 0.36 26.82
C ALA A 361 32.35 -0.90 26.17
N TYR A 362 32.01 -1.14 24.90
CA TYR A 362 32.85 -1.99 24.06
C TYR A 362 33.89 -1.11 23.36
N ARG A 363 34.90 -0.68 24.14
CA ARG A 363 36.16 -0.21 23.56
C ARG A 363 36.89 -1.44 23.01
N SER A 364 37.19 -1.39 21.72
CA SER A 364 38.08 -2.34 21.03
C SER A 364 39.39 -2.52 21.81
N PRO A 365 39.90 -3.74 22.01
CA PRO A 365 41.31 -3.94 22.31
C PRO A 365 42.14 -3.62 21.05
N ALA A 366 43.33 -3.08 21.30
CA ALA A 366 44.32 -2.63 20.32
C ALA A 366 44.90 -3.77 19.45
#